data_AF-A0A6G1RHS8-F1
#
_entry.id   AF-A0A6G1RHS8-F1
#
_cell.length_a   1.000
_cell.length_b   1.000
_cell.length_c   1.000
_cell.angle_alpha   90.00
_cell.angle_beta   90.00
_cell.angle_gamma   90.00
#
_symmetry.space_group_name_H-M   'P 1'
#
loop_
_entity.id
_entity.type
_entity.pdbx_description
1 polymer ?
#
loop_
_entity_poly.entity_id
_entity_poly.type
_entity_poly.pdbx_seq_one_letter_code
_entity_poly.pdbx_strand_id
1 'polypeptide(L)'
;SGSTWYAIGISYKSAPKHEWIGKNSASWVLCRCNNTWVVRHNSKEIPIEPAPHLRRVGILLDYDNGSLAFYDALNSLHLYTFDITFGQPVCPTFTVWNKCLTIITGLPIPDHLDSSEQLA
;
A
#
# COMPACT_ATOMS: atom_id res chain seq x y z
N SER A 1 4.19 -20.00 -6.48
CA SER A 1 4.36 -18.60 -6.96
C SER A 1 3.27 -17.74 -6.35
N GLY A 2 3.55 -16.48 -6.00
CA GLY A 2 2.57 -15.58 -5.40
C GLY A 2 1.50 -15.10 -6.40
N SER A 3 0.49 -14.42 -5.89
CA SER A 3 -0.53 -13.73 -6.69
C SER A 3 0.09 -12.73 -7.67
N THR A 4 -0.51 -12.61 -8.86
CA THR A 4 -0.18 -11.57 -9.86
C THR A 4 -1.36 -10.63 -10.10
N TRP A 5 -2.48 -10.87 -9.44
CA TRP A 5 -3.68 -10.05 -9.51
C TRP A 5 -4.15 -9.75 -8.09
N TYR A 6 -3.77 -8.59 -7.58
CA TYR A 6 -4.15 -8.15 -6.24
C TYR A 6 -4.15 -6.63 -6.11
N ALA A 7 -4.84 -6.13 -5.10
CA ALA A 7 -4.77 -4.76 -4.65
C ALA A 7 -4.65 -4.74 -3.11
N ILE A 8 -3.72 -3.95 -2.59
CA ILE A 8 -3.38 -3.89 -1.17
C ILE A 8 -3.17 -2.44 -0.74
N GLY A 9 -3.55 -2.10 0.48
CA GLY A 9 -3.41 -0.74 1.00
C GLY A 9 -4.24 -0.53 2.25
N ILE A 10 -4.88 0.64 2.34
CA ILE A 10 -5.76 0.99 3.46
C ILE A 10 -7.14 1.42 2.95
N SER A 11 -8.15 1.27 3.82
CA SER A 11 -9.48 1.83 3.60
C SER A 11 -10.08 2.33 4.91
N TYR A 12 -11.01 3.27 4.83
CA TYR A 12 -11.87 3.56 5.96
C TYR A 12 -12.68 2.32 6.35
N LYS A 13 -13.01 2.18 7.64
CA LYS A 13 -13.89 1.11 8.13
C LYS A 13 -15.29 1.15 7.49
N SER A 14 -15.71 2.33 7.06
CA SER A 14 -16.98 2.63 6.39
C SER A 14 -16.97 2.35 4.89
N ALA A 15 -15.84 1.89 4.32
CA ALA A 15 -15.73 1.66 2.89
C ALA A 15 -16.81 0.67 2.39
N PRO A 16 -17.45 0.95 1.23
CA PRO A 16 -18.44 0.05 0.64
C PRO A 16 -17.86 -1.32 0.35
N LYS A 17 -18.56 -2.39 0.75
CA LYS A 17 -18.13 -3.78 0.53
C LYS A 17 -18.44 -4.34 -0.85
N HIS A 18 -19.31 -3.65 -1.60
CA HIS A 18 -19.79 -4.10 -2.93
C HIS A 18 -19.11 -3.32 -4.08
N GLU A 19 -17.98 -2.68 -3.81
CA GLU A 19 -17.20 -1.94 -4.81
C GLU A 19 -15.72 -2.33 -4.75
N TRP A 20 -15.01 -2.11 -5.85
CA TRP A 20 -13.57 -2.34 -5.88
C TRP A 20 -12.84 -1.28 -5.06
N ILE A 21 -11.83 -1.71 -4.30
CA ILE A 21 -10.92 -0.81 -3.60
C ILE A 21 -10.20 0.13 -4.59
N GLY A 22 -10.02 1.37 -4.16
CA GLY A 22 -9.51 2.49 -4.95
C GLY A 22 -10.54 3.14 -5.89
N LYS A 23 -11.75 2.59 -6.06
CA LYS A 23 -12.77 3.16 -6.97
C LYS A 23 -13.43 4.42 -6.42
N ASN A 24 -13.55 4.56 -5.11
CA ASN A 24 -14.06 5.75 -4.44
C ASN A 24 -13.00 6.36 -3.51
N SER A 25 -13.35 7.43 -2.81
CA SER A 25 -12.46 8.15 -1.89
C SER A 25 -12.23 7.44 -0.55
N ALA A 26 -12.81 6.24 -0.33
CA ALA A 26 -12.71 5.54 0.95
C ALA A 26 -11.51 4.59 1.04
N SER A 27 -10.65 4.51 0.02
CA SER A 27 -9.49 3.62 0.00
C SER A 27 -8.34 4.13 -0.87
N TRP A 28 -7.11 3.74 -0.48
CA TRP A 28 -5.84 4.06 -1.14
C TRP A 28 -5.05 2.77 -1.27
N VAL A 29 -4.74 2.36 -2.51
CA VAL A 29 -4.23 1.01 -2.76
C VAL A 29 -3.17 0.98 -3.84
N LEU A 30 -2.23 0.05 -3.71
CA LEU A 30 -1.34 -0.40 -4.77
C LEU A 30 -1.94 -1.65 -5.41
N CYS A 31 -2.04 -1.65 -6.73
CA CYS A 31 -2.63 -2.70 -7.54
C CYS A 31 -1.58 -3.35 -8.44
N ARG A 32 -1.58 -4.68 -8.51
CA ARG A 32 -0.85 -5.46 -9.49
C ARG A 32 -1.86 -6.21 -10.37
N CYS A 33 -1.72 -6.03 -11.69
CA CYS A 33 -2.46 -6.78 -12.70
C CYS A 33 -1.46 -7.35 -13.71
N ASN A 34 -1.10 -8.63 -13.54
CA ASN A 34 0.02 -9.27 -14.24
C ASN A 34 1.34 -8.53 -14.03
N ASN A 35 1.81 -7.84 -15.09
CA ASN A 35 3.05 -7.07 -15.12
C ASN A 35 2.79 -5.56 -14.98
N THR A 36 1.52 -5.16 -14.93
CA THR A 36 1.13 -3.76 -14.74
C THR A 36 0.99 -3.47 -13.25
N TRP A 37 1.54 -2.33 -12.83
CA TRP A 37 1.46 -1.83 -11.48
C TRP A 37 0.92 -0.42 -11.50
N VAL A 38 -0.07 -0.15 -10.66
CA VAL A 38 -0.63 1.20 -10.47
C VAL A 38 -0.88 1.41 -8.99
N VAL A 39 -0.86 2.65 -8.55
CA VAL A 39 -1.56 3.05 -7.34
C VAL A 39 -2.91 3.65 -7.71
N ARG A 40 -3.93 3.41 -6.89
CA ARG A 40 -5.31 3.82 -7.16
C ARG A 40 -5.98 4.44 -5.93
N HIS A 41 -6.64 5.57 -6.15
CA HIS A 41 -7.51 6.24 -5.19
C HIS A 41 -8.58 7.06 -5.92
N ASN A 42 -9.83 6.99 -5.47
CA ASN A 42 -10.94 7.77 -6.02
C ASN A 42 -11.05 7.68 -7.56
N SER A 43 -10.98 6.46 -8.09
CA SER A 43 -10.98 6.14 -9.54
C SER A 43 -9.80 6.69 -10.33
N LYS A 44 -8.86 7.38 -9.70
CA LYS A 44 -7.61 7.83 -10.34
C LYS A 44 -6.57 6.74 -10.20
N GLU A 45 -5.90 6.45 -11.31
CA GLU A 45 -4.78 5.51 -11.37
C GLU A 45 -3.52 6.25 -11.77
N ILE A 46 -2.43 5.91 -11.10
CA ILE A 46 -1.10 6.42 -11.43
C ILE A 46 -0.21 5.18 -11.65
N PRO A 47 0.32 4.99 -12.87
CA PRO A 47 1.28 3.92 -13.14
C PRO A 47 2.53 4.07 -12.27
N ILE A 48 3.05 2.94 -11.80
CA ILE A 48 4.35 2.86 -11.13
C ILE A 48 5.17 1.75 -11.79
N GLU A 49 6.49 1.85 -11.68
CA GLU A 49 7.43 0.90 -12.27
C GLU A 49 8.32 0.27 -11.20
N PRO A 50 7.86 -0.78 -10.50
CA PRO A 50 8.69 -1.50 -9.56
C PRO A 50 9.80 -2.28 -10.27
N ALA A 51 10.82 -2.68 -9.51
CA ALA A 51 11.84 -3.60 -10.01
C ALA A 51 11.20 -4.90 -10.57
N PRO A 52 11.76 -5.51 -11.64
CA PRO A 52 11.19 -6.67 -12.33
C PRO A 52 10.85 -7.87 -11.43
N HIS A 53 11.48 -7.95 -10.26
CA HIS A 53 11.31 -9.05 -9.31
C HIS A 53 10.82 -8.59 -7.94
N LEU A 54 9.98 -7.55 -7.86
CA LEU A 54 9.34 -7.14 -6.61
C LEU A 54 8.63 -8.35 -5.94
N ARG A 55 9.18 -8.77 -4.79
CA ARG A 55 8.68 -9.95 -4.03
C ARG A 55 7.91 -9.59 -2.77
N ARG A 56 8.20 -8.43 -2.16
CA ARG A 56 7.60 -8.00 -0.91
C ARG A 56 7.28 -6.52 -0.98
N VAL A 57 6.00 -6.19 -0.82
CA VAL A 57 5.55 -4.81 -0.69
C VAL A 57 5.49 -4.47 0.79
N GLY A 58 6.20 -3.41 1.18
CA GLY A 58 6.04 -2.76 2.49
C GLY A 58 4.96 -1.69 2.38
N ILE A 59 4.16 -1.54 3.43
CA ILE A 59 3.15 -0.48 3.54
C ILE A 59 3.40 0.23 4.86
N LEU A 60 3.76 1.51 4.79
CA LEU A 60 3.98 2.37 5.95
C LEU A 60 2.86 3.39 6.03
N LEU A 61 2.18 3.44 7.17
CA LEU A 61 1.16 4.43 7.49
C LEU A 61 1.72 5.35 8.56
N ASP A 62 1.84 6.63 8.23
CA ASP A 62 2.23 7.69 9.15
C ASP A 62 1.01 8.58 9.41
N TYR A 63 0.42 8.45 10.60
CA TYR A 63 -0.74 9.23 10.98
C TYR A 63 -0.39 10.69 11.28
N ASP A 64 0.80 10.94 11.82
CA ASP A 64 1.22 12.27 12.28
C ASP A 64 1.48 13.19 11.08
N ASN A 65 2.12 12.65 10.03
CA ASN A 65 2.37 13.37 8.79
C ASN A 65 1.29 13.17 7.73
N GLY A 66 0.26 12.36 8.01
CA GLY A 66 -0.85 12.16 7.07
C GLY A 66 -0.41 11.44 5.79
N SER A 67 0.45 10.43 5.87
CA SER A 67 1.01 9.78 4.68
C SER A 67 0.84 8.26 4.65
N LEU A 68 0.71 7.71 3.44
CA LEU A 68 0.72 6.28 3.17
C LEU A 68 1.77 5.99 2.10
N ALA A 69 2.85 5.32 2.48
CA ALA A 69 3.95 4.98 1.59
C ALA A 69 4.01 3.48 1.29
N PHE A 70 4.37 3.15 0.05
CA PHE A 70 4.59 1.80 -0.45
C PHE A 70 6.06 1.62 -0.82
N TYR A 71 6.62 0.45 -0.48
CA TYR A 71 8.05 0.15 -0.69
C TYR A 71 8.25 -1.23 -1.31
N ASP A 72 9.32 -1.40 -2.08
CA ASP A 72 10.00 -2.68 -2.20
C ASP A 72 10.74 -2.95 -0.90
N ALA A 73 10.12 -3.74 -0.03
CA ALA A 73 10.61 -3.94 1.32
C ALA A 73 11.90 -4.76 1.40
N LEU A 74 12.31 -5.47 0.34
CA LEU A 74 13.57 -6.21 0.35
C LEU A 74 14.76 -5.34 -0.07
N ASN A 75 14.50 -4.37 -0.95
CA ASN A 75 15.54 -3.50 -1.50
C ASN A 75 15.50 -2.09 -0.89
N SER A 76 14.58 -1.84 0.05
CA SER A 76 14.32 -0.54 0.66
C SER A 76 14.09 0.58 -0.37
N LEU A 77 13.43 0.24 -1.48
CA LEU A 77 13.13 1.21 -2.54
C LEU A 77 11.72 1.75 -2.38
N HIS A 78 11.59 3.07 -2.38
CA HIS A 78 10.30 3.75 -2.42
C HIS A 78 9.59 3.45 -3.75
N LEU A 79 8.28 3.16 -3.67
CA LEU A 79 7.44 2.95 -4.85
C LEU A 79 6.48 4.12 -5.07
N TYR A 80 5.79 4.56 -4.01
CA TYR A 80 4.81 5.64 -4.07
C TYR A 80 4.39 6.11 -2.69
N THR A 81 4.04 7.39 -2.52
CA THR A 81 3.40 7.93 -1.31
C THR A 81 2.13 8.67 -1.68
N PHE A 82 1.05 8.39 -0.95
CA PHE A 82 -0.13 9.27 -0.91
C PHE A 82 -0.01 10.23 0.25
N ASP A 83 -0.31 11.50 0.00
CA ASP A 83 -0.65 12.48 1.02
C ASP A 83 -2.15 12.39 1.31
N ILE A 84 -2.50 12.23 2.57
CA ILE A 84 -3.85 11.91 3.04
C ILE A 84 -4.22 12.79 4.22
N THR A 85 -5.30 13.55 4.08
CA THR A 85 -6.01 14.11 5.22
C THR A 85 -7.03 13.08 5.72
N PHE A 86 -6.69 12.36 6.79
CA PHE A 86 -7.55 11.31 7.33
C PHE A 86 -8.84 11.90 7.93
N GLY A 87 -9.98 11.53 7.38
CA GLY A 87 -11.29 11.88 7.95
C GLY A 87 -11.79 10.90 9.00
N GLN A 88 -11.27 9.65 9.00
CA GLN A 88 -11.69 8.56 9.88
C GLN A 88 -10.54 7.56 10.08
N PRO A 89 -10.57 6.71 11.13
CA PRO A 89 -9.61 5.63 11.28
C PRO A 89 -9.64 4.67 10.09
N VAL A 90 -8.46 4.23 9.66
CA VAL A 90 -8.31 3.29 8.56
C VAL A 90 -7.98 1.88 9.05
N CYS A 91 -8.24 0.91 8.18
CA CYS A 91 -7.82 -0.48 8.34
C CYS A 91 -7.00 -0.92 7.11
N PRO A 92 -6.09 -1.90 7.26
CA PRO A 92 -5.53 -2.60 6.11
C PRO A 92 -6.63 -3.20 5.25
N THR A 93 -6.46 -3.13 3.93
CA THR A 93 -7.41 -3.69 2.96
C THR A 93 -6.68 -4.46 1.87
N PHE A 94 -7.33 -5.53 1.40
CA PHE A 94 -6.76 -6.48 0.46
C PHE A 94 -7.85 -7.01 -0.47
N THR A 95 -7.54 -7.12 -1.76
CA THR A 95 -8.31 -7.90 -2.72
C THR A 95 -7.34 -8.78 -3.49
N VAL A 96 -7.64 -10.08 -3.59
CA VAL A 96 -6.80 -11.08 -4.25
C VAL A 96 -7.66 -11.85 -5.23
N TRP A 97 -7.32 -11.80 -6.51
CA TRP A 97 -8.10 -12.46 -7.57
C TRP A 97 -7.50 -13.80 -8.01
N ASN A 98 -6.21 -14.03 -7.75
CA ASN A 98 -5.59 -15.33 -8.00
C ASN A 98 -4.57 -15.71 -6.93
N LYS A 99 -4.38 -17.03 -6.73
CA LYS A 99 -3.38 -17.60 -5.81
C LYS A 99 -3.53 -17.04 -4.40
N CYS A 100 -2.44 -16.67 -3.73
CA CYS A 100 -2.43 -16.16 -2.37
C CYS A 100 -1.42 -15.02 -2.17
N LEU A 101 -1.67 -14.24 -1.12
CA LEU A 101 -0.71 -13.34 -0.48
C LEU A 101 -0.43 -13.85 0.93
N THR A 102 0.78 -13.63 1.42
CA THR A 102 1.15 -13.87 2.82
C THR A 102 1.35 -12.53 3.49
N ILE A 103 0.65 -12.31 4.61
CA ILE A 103 0.78 -11.10 5.42
C ILE A 103 1.81 -11.38 6.51
N ILE A 104 2.79 -10.49 6.63
CA ILE A 104 3.78 -10.50 7.72
C ILE A 104 3.51 -9.26 8.56
N THR A 105 3.12 -9.47 9.83
CA THR A 105 2.82 -8.40 10.80
C THR A 105 3.78 -8.47 11.98
N GLY A 106 3.73 -7.46 12.87
CA GLY A 106 4.62 -7.39 14.03
C GLY A 106 6.07 -7.06 13.67
N LEU A 107 6.28 -6.48 12.48
CA LEU A 107 7.60 -6.01 12.07
C LEU A 107 7.90 -4.67 12.76
N PRO A 108 9.15 -4.44 13.21
CA PRO A 108 9.57 -3.10 13.62
C PRO A 108 9.52 -2.15 12.42
N ILE A 109 9.47 -0.85 12.69
CA ILE A 109 9.75 0.16 11.67
C ILE A 109 11.18 -0.11 11.18
N PRO A 110 11.42 -0.25 9.87
CA PRO A 110 12.78 -0.43 9.36
C PRO A 110 13.68 0.73 9.77
N ASP A 111 14.92 0.46 10.19
CA ASP A 111 15.85 1.47 10.72
C ASP A 111 16.02 2.69 9.81
N HIS A 112 16.03 2.49 8.48
CA HIS A 112 16.13 3.57 7.49
C HIS A 112 14.89 4.48 7.38
N LEU A 113 13.80 4.12 8.05
CA LEU A 113 12.55 4.89 8.16
C LEU A 113 12.31 5.38 9.59
N ASP A 114 13.19 5.03 10.53
CA ASP A 114 13.09 5.50 11.91
C ASP A 114 13.71 6.89 12.04
N SER A 115 12.85 7.91 12.03
CA SER A 115 13.23 9.31 12.17
C SER A 115 13.85 9.64 13.55
N SER A 116 13.77 8.73 14.53
CA SER A 116 14.26 8.97 15.89
C SER A 116 15.78 9.00 15.99
N GLU A 117 16.52 8.39 15.05
CA GLU A 117 17.99 8.46 15.02
C GLU A 117 18.53 9.72 14.30
N GLN A 118 17.69 10.47 13.59
CA GLN A 118 18.14 11.68 12.86
C GLN A 118 18.19 12.95 13.75
N LEU A 119 17.80 12.83 15.03
CA LEU A 119 17.81 13.90 16.04
C LEU A 119 18.83 13.67 17.17
N ALA A 120 19.77 12.72 17.02
CA ALA A 120 20.85 12.48 17.98
C ALA A 120 22.16 13.21 17.61
#